data_AF-A0A2I0I5T5-F1
#
_entry.id   AF-A0A2I0I5T5-F1
#
_cell.length_a   1.000
_cell.length_b   1.000
_cell.length_c   1.000
_cell.angle_alpha   90.00
_cell.angle_beta   90.00
_cell.angle_gamma   90.00
#
_symmetry.space_group_name_H-M   'P 1'
#
loop_
_entity.id
_entity.type
_entity.pdbx_description
1 polymer ?
#
loop_
_entity_poly.entity_id
_entity_poly.type
_entity_poly.pdbx_seq_one_letter_code
_entity_poly.pdbx_strand_id
1 'polypeptide(L)'
;MGALDVSKVVDRRQVWLLITCIWLHGGLLHLLANMLSLLIIGIGLEQEFGFVRIGMLYIISGLGGSLMSALFIQSNISVGASGALFGLLGGMLSELITNWTIYSNKVATSVTLLVVIAINLAVGILPHVDNFAHIGGFLSGFFLGFIILIRPQYSWITQKYTPPGFTSSTARPKFKMYQRTLWVVSLIVLVTGFTLGLIMLLRGVNANNYCSWCHYLSCVPTSRWSCKTSPSFCITSQSGNQFNLTCSDSGKSHVYTLRGATNSQIEGLCSEVCS
;
A
#
# COMPACT_ATOMS: atom_id res chain seq x y z
N MET A 1 10.54 -2.62 -16.39
CA MET A 1 9.31 -1.92 -15.95
C MET A 1 9.39 -1.70 -14.44
N GLY A 2 8.72 -0.67 -13.89
CA GLY A 2 8.87 -0.21 -12.50
C GLY A 2 8.02 -0.95 -11.46
N ALA A 3 7.56 -2.17 -11.76
CA ALA A 3 6.72 -2.96 -10.88
C ALA A 3 7.55 -3.56 -9.73
N LEU A 4 6.92 -3.79 -8.58
CA LEU A 4 7.60 -4.34 -7.43
C LEU A 4 7.84 -5.83 -7.64
N ASP A 5 9.13 -6.18 -7.73
CA ASP A 5 9.63 -7.54 -7.88
C ASP A 5 10.77 -7.72 -6.86
N VAL A 6 10.55 -8.60 -5.88
CA VAL A 6 11.45 -8.73 -4.73
C VAL A 6 12.83 -9.21 -5.15
N SER A 7 12.93 -10.10 -6.15
CA SER A 7 14.22 -10.57 -6.67
C SER A 7 15.07 -9.41 -7.20
N LYS A 8 14.45 -8.45 -7.91
CA LYS A 8 15.15 -7.26 -8.43
C LYS A 8 15.54 -6.30 -7.31
N VAL A 9 14.71 -6.16 -6.29
CA VAL A 9 15.02 -5.29 -5.13
C VAL A 9 16.20 -5.86 -4.33
N VAL A 10 16.18 -7.16 -4.04
CA VAL A 10 17.17 -7.81 -3.18
C VAL A 10 18.47 -8.07 -3.94
N ASP A 11 18.41 -8.77 -5.07
CA ASP A 11 19.59 -9.28 -5.78
C ASP A 11 20.26 -8.19 -6.62
N ARG A 12 19.45 -7.33 -7.26
CA ARG A 12 19.93 -6.25 -8.14
C ARG A 12 19.93 -4.88 -7.48
N ARG A 13 19.63 -4.81 -6.16
CA ARG A 13 19.60 -3.58 -5.36
C ARG A 13 18.70 -2.48 -5.94
N GLN A 14 17.64 -2.86 -6.64
CA GLN A 14 16.72 -1.92 -7.28
C GLN A 14 15.68 -1.35 -6.30
N VAL A 15 16.14 -0.69 -5.23
CA VAL A 15 15.28 -0.19 -4.14
C VAL A 15 14.26 0.86 -4.61
N TRP A 16 14.51 1.53 -5.74
CA TRP A 16 13.55 2.45 -6.34
C TRP A 16 12.23 1.77 -6.76
N LEU A 17 12.22 0.44 -6.96
CA LEU A 17 11.01 -0.31 -7.30
C LEU A 17 9.96 -0.26 -6.20
N LEU A 18 10.37 -0.06 -4.93
CA LEU A 18 9.45 0.13 -3.79
C LEU A 18 8.62 1.42 -3.93
N ILE A 19 9.14 2.41 -4.66
CA ILE A 19 8.48 3.69 -4.89
C ILE A 19 7.76 3.65 -6.24
N THR A 20 8.43 3.24 -7.31
CA THR A 20 7.87 3.34 -8.67
C THR A 20 6.62 2.49 -8.88
N CYS A 21 6.46 1.40 -8.13
CA CYS A 21 5.29 0.52 -8.23
C CYS A 21 3.97 1.21 -7.87
N ILE A 22 4.01 2.30 -7.10
CA ILE A 22 2.85 3.09 -6.68
C ILE A 22 2.10 3.70 -7.89
N TRP A 23 2.80 3.97 -8.99
CA TRP A 23 2.21 4.55 -10.21
C TRP A 23 1.70 3.51 -11.21
N LEU A 24 2.05 2.24 -11.03
CA LEU A 24 1.64 1.18 -11.95
C LEU A 24 0.32 0.55 -11.52
N HIS A 25 -0.43 0.04 -12.48
CA HIS A 25 -1.75 -0.54 -12.25
C HIS A 25 -1.89 -1.83 -13.05
N GLY A 26 -2.45 -2.86 -12.40
CA GLY A 26 -2.64 -4.18 -13.01
C GLY A 26 -3.78 -4.27 -14.03
N GLY A 27 -4.56 -3.20 -14.24
CA GLY A 27 -5.67 -3.19 -15.20
C GLY A 27 -6.51 -1.92 -15.13
N LEU A 28 -7.41 -1.75 -16.11
CA LEU A 28 -8.24 -0.54 -16.25
C LEU A 28 -9.18 -0.34 -15.05
N LEU A 29 -9.88 -1.38 -14.61
CA LEU A 29 -10.79 -1.29 -13.45
C LEU A 29 -10.03 -0.93 -12.16
N HIS A 30 -8.83 -1.50 -11.96
CA HIS A 30 -7.98 -1.17 -10.82
C HIS A 30 -7.52 0.29 -10.87
N LEU A 31 -7.12 0.79 -12.05
CA LEU A 31 -6.79 2.20 -12.24
C LEU A 31 -7.98 3.11 -11.92
N LEU A 32 -9.16 2.85 -12.48
CA LEU A 32 -10.35 3.66 -12.26
C LEU A 32 -10.75 3.70 -10.78
N ALA A 33 -10.73 2.55 -10.09
CA ALA A 33 -11.04 2.48 -8.67
C ALA A 33 -10.05 3.29 -7.82
N ASN A 34 -8.75 3.20 -8.11
CA ASN A 34 -7.73 3.98 -7.40
C ASN A 34 -7.88 5.48 -7.66
N MET A 35 -8.10 5.88 -8.91
CA MET A 35 -8.26 7.30 -9.25
C MET A 35 -9.53 7.88 -8.63
N LEU A 36 -10.65 7.16 -8.66
CA LEU A 36 -11.88 7.61 -8.00
C LEU A 36 -11.68 7.76 -6.49
N SER A 37 -11.01 6.79 -5.85
CA SER A 37 -10.70 6.86 -4.42
C SER A 37 -9.78 8.05 -4.10
N LEU A 38 -8.78 8.30 -4.94
CA LEU A 38 -7.87 9.44 -4.79
C LEU A 38 -8.59 10.78 -4.97
N LEU A 39 -9.53 10.87 -5.92
CA LEU A 39 -10.33 12.08 -6.11
C LEU A 39 -11.25 12.35 -4.92
N ILE A 40 -11.91 11.34 -4.37
CA ILE A 40 -12.84 11.53 -3.25
C ILE A 40 -12.07 11.82 -1.94
N ILE A 41 -11.08 10.99 -1.61
CA ILE A 41 -10.38 11.07 -0.32
C ILE A 41 -9.24 12.08 -0.39
N GLY A 42 -8.42 12.02 -1.44
CA GLY A 42 -7.24 12.85 -1.61
C GLY A 42 -7.57 14.33 -1.71
N ILE A 43 -8.57 14.72 -2.53
CA ILE A 43 -8.97 16.13 -2.67
C ILE A 43 -9.51 16.67 -1.33
N GLY A 44 -10.34 15.90 -0.63
CA GLY A 44 -10.86 16.33 0.67
C GLY A 44 -9.75 16.60 1.70
N LEU A 45 -8.78 15.68 1.80
CA LEU A 45 -7.62 15.85 2.65
C LEU A 45 -6.71 17.00 2.20
N GLU A 46 -6.53 17.17 0.90
CA GLU A 46 -5.67 18.21 0.34
C GLU A 46 -6.24 19.61 0.59
N GLN A 47 -7.55 19.80 0.43
CA GLN A 47 -8.22 21.07 0.75
C GLN A 47 -8.07 21.43 2.22
N GLU A 48 -8.00 20.43 3.09
CA GLU A 48 -7.97 20.62 4.53
C GLU A 48 -6.54 20.81 5.10
N PHE A 49 -5.56 20.06 4.60
CA PHE A 49 -4.20 20.05 5.13
C PHE A 49 -3.13 20.57 4.17
N GLY A 50 -3.49 20.79 2.90
CA GLY A 50 -2.61 21.25 1.85
C GLY A 50 -1.86 20.13 1.12
N PHE A 51 -1.56 20.37 -0.16
CA PHE A 51 -0.92 19.44 -1.09
C PHE A 51 0.34 18.78 -0.52
N VAL A 52 1.24 19.56 0.06
CA VAL A 52 2.55 19.06 0.51
C VAL A 52 2.41 17.99 1.58
N ARG A 53 1.48 18.16 2.54
CA ARG A 53 1.28 17.17 3.60
C ARG A 53 0.64 15.90 3.07
N ILE A 54 -0.37 16.03 2.22
CA ILE A 54 -1.08 14.88 1.68
C ILE A 54 -0.22 14.12 0.65
N GLY A 55 0.59 14.82 -0.13
CA GLY A 55 1.59 14.22 -1.02
C GLY A 55 2.64 13.42 -0.24
N MET A 56 3.18 13.97 0.86
CA MET A 56 4.09 13.21 1.73
C MET A 56 3.41 12.01 2.39
N LEU A 57 2.16 12.18 2.87
CA LEU A 57 1.36 11.09 3.44
C LEU A 57 1.22 9.95 2.43
N TYR A 58 0.84 10.29 1.20
CA TYR A 58 0.61 9.34 0.11
C TYR A 58 1.90 8.57 -0.24
N ILE A 59 3.01 9.28 -0.50
CA ILE A 59 4.26 8.64 -0.94
C ILE A 59 4.86 7.76 0.16
N ILE A 60 4.95 8.26 1.40
CA ILE A 60 5.57 7.50 2.50
C ILE A 60 4.70 6.30 2.88
N SER A 61 3.37 6.45 2.87
CA SER A 61 2.48 5.31 3.11
C SER A 61 2.56 4.28 2.00
N GLY A 62 2.63 4.71 0.74
CA GLY A 62 2.87 3.82 -0.39
C GLY A 62 4.17 3.03 -0.23
N LEU A 63 5.25 3.70 0.17
CA LEU A 63 6.53 3.04 0.48
C LEU A 63 6.38 1.99 1.59
N GLY A 64 5.64 2.31 2.66
CA GLY A 64 5.36 1.38 3.76
C GLY A 64 4.55 0.16 3.32
N GLY A 65 3.57 0.37 2.43
CA GLY A 65 2.83 -0.71 1.78
C GLY A 65 3.74 -1.60 0.94
N SER A 66 4.52 -1.01 0.03
CA SER A 66 5.48 -1.74 -0.81
C SER A 66 6.50 -2.52 0.02
N LEU A 67 7.00 -1.93 1.10
CA LEU A 67 7.96 -2.59 1.99
C LEU A 67 7.34 -3.81 2.69
N MET A 68 6.12 -3.65 3.23
CA MET A 68 5.43 -4.76 3.90
C MET A 68 5.04 -5.85 2.90
N SER A 69 4.54 -5.49 1.72
CA SER A 69 4.32 -6.43 0.62
C SER A 69 5.58 -7.22 0.28
N ALA A 70 6.70 -6.54 0.03
CA ALA A 70 7.95 -7.18 -0.34
C ALA A 70 8.52 -8.11 0.74
N LEU A 71 8.16 -7.92 2.01
CA LEU A 71 8.58 -8.80 3.11
C LEU A 71 7.73 -10.09 3.19
N PHE A 72 6.45 -10.02 2.84
CA PHE A 72 5.51 -11.15 3.00
C PHE A 72 5.18 -11.86 1.68
N ILE A 73 5.31 -11.20 0.54
CA ILE A 73 4.99 -11.72 -0.78
C ILE A 73 6.26 -11.71 -1.64
N GLN A 74 6.85 -12.88 -1.87
CA GLN A 74 8.09 -13.03 -2.64
C GLN A 74 7.86 -13.40 -4.11
N SER A 75 6.76 -14.09 -4.41
CA SER A 75 6.52 -14.72 -5.71
C SER A 75 5.62 -13.91 -6.65
N ASN A 76 4.92 -12.88 -6.16
CA ASN A 76 4.00 -12.09 -6.96
C ASN A 76 4.55 -10.69 -7.24
N ILE A 77 4.22 -10.18 -8.43
CA ILE A 77 4.48 -8.80 -8.79
C ILE A 77 3.40 -7.94 -8.14
N SER A 78 3.82 -6.95 -7.35
CA SER A 78 2.89 -5.98 -6.75
C SER A 78 2.94 -4.65 -7.50
N VAL A 79 1.76 -4.10 -7.79
CA VAL A 79 1.57 -2.81 -8.46
C VAL A 79 0.32 -2.13 -7.90
N GLY A 80 0.37 -0.82 -7.73
CA GLY A 80 -0.83 -0.05 -7.40
C GLY A 80 -0.62 1.06 -6.40
N ALA A 81 -1.42 2.10 -6.58
CA ALA A 81 -1.61 3.19 -5.64
C ALA A 81 -2.35 2.79 -4.35
N SER A 82 -2.95 1.60 -4.31
CA SER A 82 -3.90 1.21 -3.26
C SER A 82 -3.29 1.18 -1.86
N GLY A 83 -2.02 0.78 -1.70
CA GLY A 83 -1.32 0.90 -0.41
C GLY A 83 -1.23 2.35 0.08
N ALA A 84 -0.94 3.29 -0.82
CA ALA A 84 -0.91 4.72 -0.48
C ALA A 84 -2.29 5.27 -0.13
N LEU A 85 -3.35 4.81 -0.82
CA LEU A 85 -4.75 5.16 -0.51
C LEU A 85 -5.18 4.66 0.87
N PHE A 86 -4.81 3.43 1.24
CA PHE A 86 -4.98 2.92 2.60
C PHE A 86 -4.21 3.77 3.62
N GLY A 87 -3.05 4.30 3.24
CA GLY A 87 -2.32 5.29 4.02
C GLY A 87 -3.11 6.58 4.29
N LEU A 88 -3.84 7.08 3.29
CA LEU A 88 -4.73 8.23 3.48
C LEU A 88 -5.84 7.92 4.49
N LEU A 89 -6.45 6.72 4.41
CA LEU A 89 -7.45 6.26 5.39
C LEU A 89 -6.86 6.13 6.80
N GLY A 90 -5.63 5.61 6.92
CA GLY A 90 -4.89 5.57 8.19
C GLY A 90 -4.66 6.96 8.76
N GLY A 91 -4.24 7.91 7.91
CA GLY A 91 -4.06 9.31 8.29
C GLY A 91 -5.35 9.96 8.78
N MET A 92 -6.48 9.72 8.10
CA MET A 92 -7.80 10.17 8.54
C MET A 92 -8.18 9.63 9.93
N LEU A 93 -7.86 8.36 10.21
CA LEU A 93 -8.13 7.78 11.53
C LEU A 93 -7.29 8.46 12.62
N SER A 94 -6.02 8.75 12.36
CA SER A 94 -5.15 9.46 13.30
C SER A 94 -5.56 10.91 13.53
N GLU A 95 -6.03 11.57 12.47
CA GLU A 95 -6.62 12.90 12.54
C GLU A 95 -7.84 12.88 13.47
N LEU A 96 -8.75 11.93 13.26
CA LEU A 96 -9.98 11.78 14.04
C LEU A 96 -9.68 11.50 15.52
N ILE A 97 -8.69 10.66 15.82
CA ILE A 97 -8.23 10.41 17.20
C ILE A 97 -7.62 11.67 17.82
N THR A 98 -6.80 12.40 17.05
CA THR A 98 -6.10 13.60 17.54
C THR A 98 -7.06 14.75 17.82
N ASN A 99 -8.08 14.89 16.98
CA ASN A 99 -9.03 16.01 16.96
C ASN A 99 -10.46 15.58 17.33
N TRP A 100 -10.59 14.49 18.10
CA TRP A 100 -11.86 13.86 18.50
C TRP A 100 -12.94 14.84 19.01
N THR A 101 -12.51 15.92 19.67
CA THR A 101 -13.42 16.92 20.25
C THR A 101 -14.06 17.86 19.22
N ILE A 102 -13.56 17.91 17.99
CA ILE A 102 -14.05 18.82 16.93
C ILE A 102 -15.28 18.22 16.23
N TYR A 103 -15.37 16.89 16.15
CA TYR A 103 -16.43 16.21 15.42
C TYR A 103 -17.75 16.13 16.22
N SER A 104 -18.81 16.70 15.64
CA SER A 104 -20.17 16.66 16.22
C SER A 104 -20.69 15.22 16.31
N ASN A 105 -20.62 14.46 15.22
CA ASN A 105 -21.04 13.06 15.14
C ASN A 105 -19.86 12.07 15.06
N LYS A 106 -18.91 12.24 15.99
CA LYS A 106 -17.68 11.45 16.16
C LYS A 106 -17.85 9.92 16.07
N VAL A 107 -18.90 9.36 16.66
CA VAL A 107 -19.12 7.91 16.65
C VAL A 107 -19.49 7.44 15.25
N ALA A 108 -20.44 8.11 14.57
CA ALA A 108 -20.83 7.74 13.22
C ALA A 108 -19.66 7.88 12.24
N THR A 109 -18.89 8.97 12.30
CA THR A 109 -17.71 9.16 11.44
C THR A 109 -16.66 8.06 11.67
N SER A 110 -16.38 7.72 12.92
CA SER A 110 -15.42 6.66 13.26
C SER A 110 -15.89 5.29 12.75
N VAL A 111 -17.15 4.95 12.99
CA VAL A 111 -17.75 3.68 12.56
C VAL A 111 -17.72 3.58 11.03
N THR A 112 -18.15 4.63 10.32
CA THR A 112 -18.11 4.65 8.85
C THR A 112 -16.70 4.44 8.32
N LEU A 113 -15.71 5.14 8.88
CA LEU A 113 -14.31 4.98 8.46
C LEU A 113 -13.81 3.54 8.71
N LEU A 114 -14.08 2.98 9.89
CA LEU A 114 -13.68 1.61 10.24
C LEU A 114 -14.37 0.57 9.34
N VAL A 115 -15.65 0.77 9.02
CA VAL A 115 -16.39 -0.10 8.10
C VAL A 115 -15.80 -0.04 6.70
N VAL A 116 -15.47 1.15 6.19
CA VAL A 116 -14.80 1.32 4.89
C VAL A 116 -13.46 0.59 4.87
N ILE A 117 -12.64 0.75 5.91
CA ILE A 117 -11.35 0.05 6.03
C ILE A 117 -11.56 -1.47 6.03
N ALA A 118 -12.50 -1.97 6.85
CA ALA A 118 -12.79 -3.39 6.97
C ALA A 118 -13.29 -3.99 5.65
N ILE A 119 -14.19 -3.31 4.94
CA ILE A 119 -14.70 -3.75 3.63
C ILE A 119 -13.56 -3.81 2.62
N ASN A 120 -12.70 -2.79 2.54
CA ASN A 120 -11.60 -2.79 1.58
C ASN A 120 -10.59 -3.92 1.88
N LEU A 121 -10.26 -4.18 3.15
CA LEU A 121 -9.41 -5.31 3.54
C LEU A 121 -10.07 -6.66 3.22
N ALA A 122 -11.39 -6.78 3.43
CA ALA A 122 -12.13 -7.99 3.07
C ALA A 122 -12.13 -8.24 1.55
N VAL A 123 -12.27 -7.18 0.74
CA VAL A 123 -12.13 -7.26 -0.72
C VAL A 123 -10.71 -7.68 -1.10
N GLY A 124 -9.69 -7.27 -0.36
CA GLY A 124 -8.32 -7.66 -0.64
C GLY A 124 -7.95 -9.11 -0.33
N ILE A 125 -8.89 -9.91 0.17
CA ILE A 125 -8.75 -11.38 0.26
C ILE A 125 -8.92 -12.04 -1.13
N LEU A 126 -9.43 -11.29 -2.12
CA LEU A 126 -9.54 -11.76 -3.49
C LEU A 126 -8.15 -12.01 -4.11
N PRO A 127 -8.03 -13.01 -5.00
CA PRO A 127 -6.77 -13.30 -5.65
C PRO A 127 -6.28 -12.10 -6.46
N HIS A 128 -4.95 -11.90 -6.50
CA HIS A 128 -4.25 -10.77 -7.13
C HIS A 128 -4.37 -9.42 -6.40
N VAL A 129 -5.02 -9.36 -5.23
CA VAL A 129 -5.01 -8.15 -4.38
C VAL A 129 -3.97 -8.31 -3.27
N ASP A 130 -3.17 -7.26 -3.08
CA ASP A 130 -2.08 -7.25 -2.12
C ASP A 130 -2.52 -6.61 -0.79
N ASN A 131 -3.05 -7.44 0.10
CA ASN A 131 -3.49 -6.99 1.42
C ASN A 131 -2.33 -6.60 2.34
N PHE A 132 -1.13 -7.15 2.13
CA PHE A 132 0.05 -6.71 2.89
C PHE A 132 0.44 -5.29 2.53
N ALA A 133 0.32 -4.90 1.26
CA ALA A 133 0.48 -3.50 0.84
C ALA A 133 -0.57 -2.59 1.48
N HIS A 134 -1.82 -3.03 1.59
CA HIS A 134 -2.89 -2.26 2.25
C HIS A 134 -2.63 -2.06 3.74
N ILE A 135 -2.28 -3.14 4.46
CA ILE A 135 -1.98 -3.10 5.89
C ILE A 135 -0.74 -2.23 6.16
N GLY A 136 0.35 -2.45 5.41
CA GLY A 136 1.58 -1.66 5.57
C GLY A 136 1.38 -0.19 5.26
N GLY A 137 0.60 0.11 4.23
CA GLY A 137 0.21 1.46 3.87
C GLY A 137 -0.65 2.13 4.95
N PHE A 138 -1.68 1.44 5.42
CA PHE A 138 -2.56 1.91 6.49
C PHE A 138 -1.79 2.22 7.78
N LEU A 139 -0.95 1.29 8.25
CA LEU A 139 -0.16 1.48 9.48
C LEU A 139 0.81 2.66 9.33
N SER A 140 1.50 2.74 8.19
CA SER A 140 2.42 3.84 7.91
C SER A 140 1.70 5.18 7.90
N GLY A 141 0.55 5.26 7.20
CA GLY A 141 -0.26 6.46 7.13
C GLY A 141 -0.89 6.85 8.46
N PHE A 142 -1.30 5.87 9.27
CA PHE A 142 -1.80 6.07 10.62
C PHE A 142 -0.74 6.74 11.51
N PHE A 143 0.45 6.14 11.66
CA PHE A 143 1.50 6.78 12.47
C PHE A 143 1.95 8.13 11.88
N LEU A 144 2.04 8.23 10.55
CA LEU A 144 2.45 9.46 9.90
C LEU A 144 1.42 10.58 10.10
N GLY A 145 0.13 10.23 10.15
CA GLY A 145 -0.96 11.16 10.46
C GLY A 145 -0.77 11.90 11.78
N PHE A 146 -0.30 11.22 12.84
CA PHE A 146 0.02 11.88 14.12
C PHE A 146 1.18 12.88 14.02
N ILE A 147 2.02 12.75 13.00
CA ILE A 147 3.17 13.64 12.76
C ILE A 147 2.76 14.85 11.95
N ILE A 148 2.08 14.64 10.81
CA ILE A 148 1.87 15.68 9.80
C ILE A 148 0.46 16.29 9.80
N LEU A 149 -0.55 15.59 10.34
CA LEU A 149 -1.94 16.08 10.40
C LEU A 149 -2.28 16.71 11.77
N ILE A 150 -1.27 17.04 12.57
CA ILE A 150 -1.45 17.68 13.87
C ILE A 150 -1.99 19.12 13.72
N ARG A 151 -3.10 19.42 14.41
CA ARG A 151 -3.69 20.77 14.47
C ARG A 151 -3.25 21.51 15.73
N PRO A 152 -2.84 22.80 15.61
CA PRO A 152 -2.60 23.63 16.79
C PRO A 152 -3.90 23.92 17.52
N GLN A 153 -3.82 24.14 18.84
CA GLN A 153 -4.99 24.47 19.64
C GLN A 153 -5.61 25.79 19.20
N TYR A 154 -6.95 25.84 19.15
CA TYR A 154 -7.69 27.06 18.79
C TYR A 154 -7.27 28.27 19.64
N SER A 155 -7.11 28.09 20.96
CA SER A 155 -6.68 29.16 21.87
C SER A 155 -5.31 29.76 21.54
N TRP A 156 -4.36 28.96 21.04
CA TRP A 156 -3.05 29.45 20.61
C TRP A 156 -3.16 30.28 19.33
N ILE A 157 -4.05 29.88 18.42
CA ILE A 157 -4.35 30.62 17.20
C ILE A 157 -4.99 31.97 17.54
N THR A 158 -6.02 31.98 18.39
CA THR A 158 -6.71 33.21 18.84
C THR A 158 -5.76 34.17 19.53
N GLN A 159 -4.84 33.67 20.38
CA GLN A 159 -3.83 34.50 21.03
C GLN A 159 -2.92 35.23 20.02
N LYS A 160 -2.59 34.59 18.89
CA LYS A 160 -1.74 35.18 17.84
C LYS A 160 -2.43 36.34 17.09
N TYR A 161 -3.76 36.31 17.01
CA TYR A 161 -4.56 37.35 16.33
C TYR A 161 -5.19 38.36 17.30
N THR A 162 -4.85 38.31 18.59
CA THR A 162 -5.35 39.26 19.58
C THR A 162 -4.61 40.60 19.45
N PRO A 163 -5.31 41.75 19.40
CA PRO A 163 -4.67 43.07 19.29
C PRO A 163 -3.72 43.39 20.45
N PRO A 164 -2.66 44.20 20.23
CA PRO A 164 -1.79 44.68 21.29
C PRO A 164 -2.63 45.45 22.33
N GLY A 165 -2.60 45.03 23.61
CA GLY A 165 -3.35 45.65 24.71
C GLY A 165 -4.33 44.73 25.43
N PHE A 166 -4.76 43.62 24.80
CA PHE A 166 -5.52 42.54 25.45
C PHE A 166 -4.59 41.36 25.76
N THR A 167 -3.73 41.50 26.76
CA THR A 167 -2.81 40.41 27.16
C THR A 167 -3.53 39.42 28.06
N SER A 168 -3.83 38.23 27.54
CA SER A 168 -4.17 37.07 28.38
C SER A 168 -2.93 36.64 29.17
N SER A 169 -3.06 36.52 30.49
CA SER A 169 -1.96 36.29 31.44
C SER A 169 -1.31 34.89 31.38
N THR A 170 -1.82 33.99 30.54
CA THR A 170 -1.29 32.63 30.40
C THR A 170 -1.07 32.27 28.93
N ALA A 171 0.20 32.16 28.53
CA ALA A 171 0.57 31.62 27.22
C ALA A 171 0.13 30.16 27.13
N ARG A 172 -0.82 29.86 26.24
CA ARG A 172 -1.28 28.48 26.02
C ARG A 172 -0.31 27.77 25.06
N PRO A 173 0.09 26.52 25.33
CA PRO A 173 0.99 25.79 24.43
C PRO A 173 0.32 25.50 23.09
N LYS A 174 1.09 25.55 22.00
CA LYS A 174 0.61 25.28 20.62
C LYS A 174 -0.06 23.90 20.47
N PHE A 175 0.46 22.89 21.15
CA PHE A 175 -0.02 21.50 21.11
C PHE A 175 -0.23 20.96 22.52
N LYS A 176 -1.26 20.12 22.70
CA LYS A 176 -1.54 19.42 23.96
C LYS A 176 -0.46 18.36 24.24
N MET A 177 -0.34 17.96 25.52
CA MET A 177 0.68 16.97 25.91
C MET A 177 0.51 15.65 25.15
N TYR A 178 -0.72 15.11 25.10
CA TYR A 178 -0.96 13.85 24.37
C TYR A 178 -0.60 13.96 22.88
N GLN A 179 -0.82 15.11 22.23
CA GLN A 179 -0.47 15.29 20.81
C GLN A 179 1.04 15.21 20.61
N ARG A 180 1.82 15.81 21.53
CA ARG A 180 3.29 15.69 21.51
C ARG A 180 3.75 14.26 21.79
N THR A 181 3.11 13.58 22.74
CA THR A 181 3.43 12.17 23.04
C THR A 181 3.16 11.27 21.83
N LEU A 182 1.99 11.39 21.20
CA LEU A 182 1.65 10.64 19.99
C LEU A 182 2.60 10.96 18.84
N TRP A 183 2.99 12.22 18.68
CA TRP A 183 3.97 12.63 17.68
C TRP A 183 5.33 11.94 17.89
N VAL A 184 5.88 11.97 19.11
CA VAL A 184 7.19 11.36 19.42
C VAL A 184 7.14 9.84 19.26
N VAL A 185 6.10 9.19 19.79
CA VAL A 185 5.94 7.74 19.69
C VAL A 185 5.81 7.32 18.23
N SER A 186 4.98 8.02 17.45
CA SER A 186 4.79 7.70 16.03
C SER A 186 6.07 7.88 15.22
N LEU A 187 6.86 8.91 15.53
CA LEU A 187 8.16 9.12 14.88
C LEU A 187 9.11 7.95 15.17
N ILE A 188 9.21 7.52 16.43
CA ILE A 188 10.05 6.38 16.82
C ILE A 188 9.59 5.11 16.10
N VAL A 189 8.28 4.82 16.11
CA VAL A 189 7.70 3.63 15.47
C VAL A 189 7.96 3.63 13.97
N LEU A 190 7.78 4.75 13.27
CA LEU A 190 8.04 4.83 11.83
C LEU A 190 9.53 4.67 11.51
N VAL A 191 10.40 5.41 12.21
CA VAL A 191 11.84 5.34 11.94
C VAL A 191 12.36 3.93 12.17
N THR A 192 12.01 3.30 13.29
CA THR A 192 12.41 1.93 13.62
C THR A 192 11.77 0.90 12.67
N GLY A 193 10.48 1.02 12.37
CA GLY A 193 9.76 0.12 11.47
C GLY A 193 10.32 0.13 10.05
N PHE A 194 10.54 1.32 9.47
CA PHE A 194 11.12 1.45 8.13
C PHE A 194 12.57 0.96 8.07
N THR A 195 13.39 1.31 9.06
CA THR A 195 14.79 0.85 9.08
C THR A 195 14.90 -0.65 9.25
N LEU A 196 14.19 -1.25 10.22
CA LEU A 196 14.20 -2.70 10.43
C LEU A 196 13.61 -3.43 9.23
N GLY A 197 12.47 -2.97 8.69
CA GLY A 197 11.85 -3.56 7.52
C GLY A 197 12.77 -3.53 6.29
N LEU A 198 13.43 -2.40 6.04
CA LEU A 198 14.36 -2.28 4.90
C LEU A 198 15.60 -3.17 5.10
N ILE A 199 16.15 -3.25 6.31
CA ILE A 199 17.27 -4.16 6.62
C ILE A 199 16.86 -5.62 6.40
N MET A 200 15.68 -6.02 6.88
CA MET A 200 15.15 -7.37 6.69
C MET A 200 14.96 -7.69 5.20
N LEU A 201 14.36 -6.77 4.45
CA LEU A 201 14.15 -6.93 3.01
C LEU A 201 15.48 -7.07 2.26
N LEU A 202 16.44 -6.18 2.51
CA LEU A 202 17.75 -6.22 1.83
C LEU A 202 18.61 -7.42 2.21
N ARG A 203 18.30 -8.09 3.33
CA ARG A 203 18.87 -9.39 3.74
C ARG A 203 18.14 -10.59 3.13
N GLY A 204 17.08 -10.38 2.35
CA GLY A 204 16.30 -11.45 1.73
C GLY A 204 15.42 -12.21 2.72
N VAL A 205 15.05 -11.59 3.86
CA VAL A 205 14.19 -12.24 4.85
C VAL A 205 12.76 -12.28 4.32
N ASN A 206 12.21 -13.49 4.20
CA ASN A 206 10.78 -13.70 3.94
C ASN A 206 10.02 -13.82 5.26
N ALA A 207 9.26 -12.79 5.62
CA ALA A 207 8.48 -12.73 6.85
C ALA A 207 7.33 -13.75 6.88
N ASN A 208 6.82 -14.16 5.71
CA ASN A 208 5.77 -15.17 5.61
C ASN A 208 6.21 -16.55 6.12
N ASN A 209 7.51 -16.85 6.09
CA ASN A 209 8.06 -18.11 6.63
C ASN A 209 7.92 -18.22 8.16
N TYR A 210 7.73 -17.09 8.85
CA TYR A 210 7.60 -17.02 10.30
C TYR A 210 6.14 -16.94 10.76
N CYS A 211 5.18 -17.02 9.84
CA CYS A 211 3.77 -16.84 10.12
C CYS A 211 2.91 -17.80 9.30
N SER A 212 2.41 -18.85 9.95
CA SER A 212 1.66 -19.94 9.30
C SER A 212 0.27 -19.54 8.79
N TRP A 213 -0.26 -18.38 9.17
CA TRP A 213 -1.60 -17.90 8.77
C TRP A 213 -1.54 -16.67 7.86
N CYS A 214 -0.36 -16.08 7.67
CA CYS A 214 -0.20 -14.83 6.96
C CYS A 214 -0.59 -14.92 5.48
N HIS A 215 -0.46 -16.09 4.84
CA HIS A 215 -0.89 -16.27 3.46
C HIS A 215 -2.40 -16.08 3.26
N TYR A 216 -3.22 -16.35 4.29
CA TYR A 216 -4.67 -16.13 4.24
C TYR A 216 -5.06 -14.65 4.26
N LEU A 217 -4.16 -13.75 4.67
CA LEU A 217 -4.44 -12.31 4.61
C LEU A 217 -4.56 -11.83 3.17
N SER A 218 -3.77 -12.38 2.23
CA SER A 218 -3.80 -11.97 0.82
C SER A 218 -4.64 -12.89 -0.05
N CYS A 219 -4.85 -14.14 0.33
CA CYS A 219 -5.75 -15.02 -0.42
C CYS A 219 -6.30 -16.15 0.45
N VAL A 220 -7.63 -16.24 0.53
CA VAL A 220 -8.32 -17.39 1.14
C VAL A 220 -8.83 -18.30 0.01
N PRO A 221 -8.40 -19.58 -0.08
CA PRO A 221 -8.84 -20.48 -1.13
C PRO A 221 -10.32 -20.82 -0.96
N THR A 222 -11.08 -20.82 -2.06
CA THR A 222 -12.51 -21.18 -2.05
C THR A 222 -12.84 -22.12 -3.21
N SER A 223 -14.06 -22.66 -3.26
CA SER A 223 -14.51 -23.48 -4.40
C SER A 223 -14.55 -22.72 -5.73
N ARG A 224 -14.47 -21.38 -5.70
CA ARG A 224 -14.50 -20.52 -6.89
C ARG A 224 -13.13 -20.01 -7.34
N TRP A 225 -12.08 -20.10 -6.52
CA TRP A 225 -10.73 -19.63 -6.87
C TRP A 225 -9.59 -20.30 -6.08
N SER A 226 -8.40 -20.35 -6.68
CA SER A 226 -7.18 -20.90 -6.09
C SER A 226 -6.19 -19.80 -5.70
N CYS A 227 -5.45 -20.01 -4.61
CA CYS A 227 -4.40 -19.12 -4.11
C CYS A 227 -2.98 -19.59 -4.47
N LYS A 228 -2.85 -20.71 -5.20
CA LYS A 228 -1.55 -21.17 -5.67
C LYS A 228 -1.07 -20.21 -6.74
N THR A 229 0.03 -19.53 -6.45
CA THR A 229 0.79 -18.72 -7.40
C THR A 229 2.03 -19.52 -7.73
N SER A 230 1.88 -20.49 -8.65
CA SER A 230 3.08 -21.05 -9.26
C SER A 230 3.63 -19.96 -10.19
N PRO A 231 4.95 -19.83 -10.35
CA PRO A 231 5.45 -19.10 -11.51
C PRO A 231 4.80 -19.76 -12.74
N SER A 232 4.09 -18.99 -13.56
CA SER A 232 3.45 -19.49 -14.77
C SER A 232 4.53 -19.89 -15.77
N PHE A 233 5.05 -21.10 -15.62
CA PHE A 233 5.93 -21.72 -16.61
C PHE A 233 5.08 -22.47 -17.63
N CYS A 234 5.43 -22.33 -18.91
CA CYS A 234 4.83 -23.13 -19.95
C CYS A 234 5.65 -24.38 -20.19
N ILE A 235 4.97 -25.51 -20.15
CA ILE A 235 5.52 -26.76 -20.66
C ILE A 235 5.49 -26.64 -22.17
N THR A 236 6.68 -26.67 -22.78
CA THR A 236 6.83 -26.59 -24.24
C THR A 236 7.07 -27.99 -24.79
N SER A 237 6.22 -28.43 -25.72
CA SER A 237 6.45 -29.66 -26.49
C SER A 237 6.61 -29.30 -27.97
N GLN A 238 7.66 -29.82 -28.61
CA GLN A 238 7.94 -29.55 -30.02
C GLN A 238 7.66 -30.80 -30.85
N SER A 239 6.88 -30.63 -31.92
CA SER A 239 6.69 -31.64 -32.96
C SER A 239 6.92 -30.99 -34.33
N GLY A 240 8.11 -31.18 -34.90
CA GLY A 240 8.52 -30.52 -36.14
C GLY A 240 8.60 -28.99 -35.99
N ASN A 241 7.82 -28.26 -36.79
CA ASN A 241 7.69 -26.79 -36.76
C ASN A 241 6.57 -26.29 -35.84
N GLN A 242 5.91 -27.18 -35.09
CA GLN A 242 4.85 -26.82 -34.17
C GLN A 242 5.36 -26.86 -32.72
N PHE A 243 5.11 -25.78 -31.99
CA PHE A 243 5.35 -25.64 -30.56
C PHE A 243 4.00 -25.66 -29.85
N ASN A 244 3.80 -26.66 -29.00
CA ASN A 244 2.67 -26.73 -28.08
C ASN A 244 3.10 -26.12 -26.75
N LEU A 245 2.54 -24.95 -26.41
CA LEU A 245 2.77 -24.27 -25.15
C LEU A 245 1.60 -24.53 -24.22
N THR A 246 1.84 -25.22 -23.12
CA THR A 246 0.84 -25.53 -22.11
C THR A 246 1.14 -24.79 -20.82
N CYS A 247 0.24 -23.91 -20.39
CA CYS A 247 0.38 -23.18 -19.14
C CYS A 247 0.20 -24.13 -17.94
N SER A 248 1.18 -24.19 -17.03
CA SER A 248 1.15 -25.12 -15.90
C SER A 248 0.03 -24.82 -14.88
N ASP A 249 -0.39 -23.56 -14.74
CA ASP A 249 -1.39 -23.18 -13.74
C ASP A 249 -2.84 -23.32 -14.23
N SER A 250 -3.10 -23.04 -15.51
CA SER A 250 -4.45 -23.06 -16.07
C SER A 250 -4.74 -24.31 -16.90
N GLY A 251 -3.71 -25.08 -17.27
CA GLY A 251 -3.83 -26.19 -18.22
C GLY A 251 -4.18 -25.76 -19.65
N LYS A 252 -4.30 -24.44 -19.93
CA LYS A 252 -4.53 -23.92 -21.28
C LYS A 252 -3.34 -24.30 -22.16
N SER A 253 -3.63 -24.90 -23.31
CA SER A 253 -2.61 -25.22 -24.32
C SER A 253 -2.92 -24.51 -25.62
N HIS A 254 -1.89 -24.00 -26.28
CA HIS A 254 -2.01 -23.40 -27.59
C HIS A 254 -0.86 -23.84 -28.49
N VAL A 255 -1.19 -24.18 -29.74
CA VAL A 255 -0.21 -24.65 -30.72
C VAL A 255 0.16 -23.52 -31.65
N TYR A 256 1.45 -23.20 -31.70
CA TYR A 256 2.01 -22.20 -32.61
C TYR A 256 2.89 -22.88 -33.65
N THR A 257 2.78 -22.46 -34.91
CA THR A 257 3.69 -22.93 -35.97
C THR A 257 4.80 -21.90 -36.15
N LEU A 258 6.02 -22.22 -35.72
CA LEU A 258 7.16 -21.32 -35.75
C LEU A 258 8.35 -22.02 -36.44
N ARG A 259 9.03 -21.31 -37.36
CA ARG A 259 10.29 -21.77 -37.95
C ARG A 259 11.45 -21.03 -37.27
N GLY A 260 12.28 -21.75 -36.52
CA GLY A 260 13.48 -21.18 -35.89
C GLY A 260 13.17 -20.19 -34.74
N ALA A 261 12.24 -20.55 -33.85
CA ALA A 261 11.87 -19.71 -32.71
C ALA A 261 13.06 -19.50 -31.76
N THR A 262 13.25 -18.25 -31.33
CA THR A 262 14.21 -17.91 -30.27
C THR A 262 13.58 -18.11 -28.89
N ASN A 263 14.40 -18.39 -27.86
CA ASN A 263 13.92 -18.57 -26.48
C ASN A 263 13.08 -17.37 -25.99
N SER A 264 13.45 -16.15 -26.38
CA SER A 264 12.68 -14.93 -26.05
C SER A 264 11.30 -14.87 -26.69
N GLN A 265 11.13 -15.42 -27.91
CA GLN A 265 9.81 -15.50 -28.55
C GLN A 265 8.92 -16.54 -27.87
N ILE A 266 9.50 -17.66 -27.43
CA ILE A 266 8.80 -18.72 -26.70
C ILE A 266 8.33 -18.20 -25.33
N GLU A 267 9.17 -17.45 -24.61
CA GLU A 267 8.79 -16.81 -23.33
C GLU A 267 7.67 -15.78 -23.51
N GLY A 268 7.71 -14.96 -24.57
CA GLY A 268 6.65 -14.00 -24.89
C GLY A 268 5.30 -14.66 -25.15
N LEU A 269 5.29 -15.72 -25.98
CA LEU A 269 4.08 -16.50 -26.27
C LEU A 269 3.59 -17.27 -25.04
N CYS A 270 4.50 -17.73 -24.19
CA CYS A 270 4.14 -18.36 -22.93
C CYS A 270 3.38 -17.39 -22.01
N SER A 271 3.85 -16.15 -21.89
CA SER A 271 3.15 -15.12 -21.12
C SER A 271 1.75 -14.81 -21.69
N GLU A 272 1.56 -14.94 -23.00
CA GLU A 272 0.27 -14.72 -23.66
C GLU A 272 -0.70 -15.89 -23.39
N VAL A 273 -0.25 -17.14 -23.51
CA VAL A 273 -1.06 -18.34 -23.21
C VAL A 273 -1.41 -18.44 -21.73
N CYS A 274 -0.52 -17.97 -20.85
CA CYS A 274 -0.74 -17.97 -19.40
C CYS A 274 -1.46 -16.71 -18.86
N SER A 275 -1.76 -15.72 -19.70
CA SER A 275 -2.62 -14.58 -19.34
C SER A 275 -4.11 -14.93 -19.37
#